data_AF-A0A150XG81-F1
#
_entry.id   AF-A0A150XG81-F1
#
_cell.length_a   1.000
_cell.length_b   1.000
_cell.length_c   1.000
_cell.angle_alpha   90.00
_cell.angle_beta   90.00
_cell.angle_gamma   90.00
#
_symmetry.space_group_name_H-M   'P 1'
#
loop_
_entity.id
_entity.type
_entity.pdbx_description
1 polymer ?
#
loop_
_entity_poly.entity_id
_entity_poly.type
_entity_poly.pdbx_seq_one_letter_code
_entity_poly.pdbx_strand_id
1 'polypeptide(L)' 'MAKYNWAIKGIIFMIVIWLIIYIGIPLFDDTKPMEPEKNIINLIIAIPAGVAFGWYRYKFLKEKLEKRKEN' A
#
# COMPACT_ATOMS: atom_id res chain seq x y z
N MET A 1 -3.16 -17.51 -14.03
CA MET A 1 -3.21 -16.06 -13.73
C MET A 1 -2.80 -15.68 -12.27
N ALA A 2 -1.93 -16.44 -11.58
CA ALA A 2 -1.63 -16.20 -10.15
C ALA A 2 -0.33 -15.41 -9.85
N LYS A 3 0.55 -15.20 -10.84
CA LYS A 3 1.93 -14.73 -10.62
C LYS A 3 2.05 -13.25 -10.19
N TYR A 4 1.06 -12.42 -10.51
CA TYR A 4 1.04 -10.97 -10.22
C TYR A 4 -0.02 -10.55 -9.20
N ASN A 5 -0.72 -11.51 -8.59
CA ASN A 5 -1.80 -11.22 -7.63
C ASN A 5 -1.29 -10.45 -6.41
N TRP A 6 -0.01 -10.63 -6.02
CA TRP A 6 0.62 -9.86 -4.95
C TRP A 6 0.81 -8.39 -5.30
N ALA A 7 1.11 -8.07 -6.58
CA ALA A 7 1.34 -6.71 -7.04
C ALA A 7 0.01 -5.94 -7.08
N ILE A 8 -1.04 -6.59 -7.61
CA ILE A 8 -2.40 -6.05 -7.62
C ILE A 8 -2.89 -5.78 -6.19
N LYS A 9 -2.69 -6.72 -5.25
CA LYS A 9 -3.02 -6.51 -3.83
C LYS A 9 -2.23 -5.37 -3.18
N GLY A 10 -0.96 -5.19 -3.55
CA GLY A 10 -0.14 -4.06 -3.10
C GLY A 10 -0.65 -2.72 -3.61
N ILE A 11 -1.00 -2.65 -4.91
CA ILE A 11 -1.57 -1.43 -5.52
C ILE A 11 -2.93 -1.09 -4.91
N ILE A 12 -3.82 -2.07 -4.72
CA ILE A 12 -5.13 -1.87 -4.07
C ILE A 12 -4.93 -1.36 -2.64
N PHE A 13 -4.02 -1.96 -1.87
CA PHE A 13 -3.74 -1.52 -0.50
C PHE A 13 -3.25 -0.07 -0.46
N MET A 14 -2.36 0.31 -1.37
CA MET A 14 -1.89 1.69 -1.49
C MET A 14 -3.04 2.66 -1.81
N ILE A 15 -3.93 2.31 -2.75
CA ILE A 15 -5.10 3.13 -3.09
C ILE A 15 -6.01 3.31 -1.87
N VAL A 16 -6.23 2.24 -1.09
CA VAL A 16 -7.06 2.32 0.13
C VAL A 16 -6.42 3.23 1.18
N ILE A 17 -5.11 3.09 1.44
CA ILE A 17 -4.38 3.97 2.37
C ILE A 17 -4.44 5.43 1.87
N TRP A 18 -4.30 5.64 0.57
CA TRP A 18 -4.41 6.96 -0.03
C TRP A 18 -5.78 7.60 0.24
N LEU A 19 -6.87 6.87 -0.01
CA LEU A 19 -8.22 7.36 0.28
C LEU A 19 -8.40 7.68 1.77
N ILE A 20 -7.86 6.86 2.68
CA ILE A 20 -7.93 7.13 4.11
C ILE A 20 -7.18 8.41 4.47
N ILE A 21 -5.99 8.63 3.90
CA ILE A 21 -5.17 9.80 4.20
C ILE A 21 -5.81 11.09 3.67
N TYR A 22 -6.32 11.08 2.44
CA TYR A 22 -6.79 12.31 1.78
C TYR A 22 -8.29 12.56 1.91
N ILE A 23 -9.10 11.54 2.19
CA ILE A 23 -10.54 11.69 2.41
C ILE A 23 -10.88 11.44 3.88
N GLY A 24 -10.29 10.41 4.48
CA GLY A 24 -10.56 10.05 5.88
C GLY A 24 -10.01 11.06 6.88
N ILE A 25 -8.71 11.34 6.88
CA ILE A 25 -8.07 12.21 7.89
C ILE A 25 -8.68 13.63 7.92
N PRO A 26 -8.96 14.30 6.78
CA PRO A 26 -9.58 15.62 6.80
C PRO A 26 -10.99 15.63 7.40
N LEU A 27 -11.70 14.50 7.48
CA LEU A 27 -12.99 14.42 8.19
C LEU A 27 -12.84 14.42 9.72
N PHE A 28 -11.63 14.17 10.24
CA PHE A 28 -11.35 14.08 11.68
C PHE A 28 -10.43 15.20 12.19
N ASP A 29 -9.74 15.92 11.30
CA ASP A 29 -8.82 17.01 11.66
C ASP A 29 -8.81 18.10 10.58
N ASP A 30 -9.58 19.16 10.81
CA ASP A 30 -9.66 20.34 9.93
C ASP A 30 -8.43 21.26 10.01
N THR A 31 -7.53 21.04 10.98
CA THR A 31 -6.40 21.96 11.21
C THR A 31 -5.21 21.73 10.27
N LYS A 32 -5.19 20.59 9.57
CA LYS A 32 -4.16 20.26 8.58
C LYS A 32 -4.83 19.76 7.30
N PRO A 33 -5.25 20.66 6.40
CA PRO A 33 -5.66 20.23 5.06
C PRO A 33 -4.45 19.56 4.39
N MET A 34 -4.49 18.24 4.28
CA MET A 34 -3.52 17.50 3.49
C MET A 34 -3.80 17.80 2.02
N GLU A 35 -3.20 18.87 1.50
CA GLU A 35 -3.34 19.25 0.10
C GLU A 35 -2.73 18.17 -0.80
N PRO A 36 -3.55 17.37 -1.52
CA PRO A 36 -3.06 16.27 -2.34
C PRO A 36 -2.24 16.80 -3.51
N GLU A 37 -2.66 17.94 -4.05
CA GLU A 37 -2.06 18.61 -5.20
C GLU A 37 -0.61 19.03 -4.93
N LYS A 38 -0.31 19.49 -3.70
CA LYS A 38 1.06 19.83 -3.28
C LYS A 38 1.93 18.60 -2.99
N ASN A 39 1.32 17.42 -2.87
CA ASN A 39 1.99 16.18 -2.49
C ASN A 39 1.96 15.10 -3.60
N ILE A 40 1.70 15.49 -4.85
CA ILE A 40 1.66 14.58 -6.01
C ILE A 40 2.97 13.78 -6.17
N ILE A 41 4.12 14.40 -5.88
CA ILE A 41 5.42 13.71 -5.95
C ILE A 41 5.49 12.57 -4.92
N ASN A 42 5.05 12.83 -3.69
CA ASN A 42 4.97 11.82 -2.64
C ASN A 42 4.00 10.69 -3.04
N LEU A 43 2.93 11.03 -3.75
CA LEU A 43 1.97 10.06 -4.27
C LEU A 43 2.58 9.15 -5.34
N ILE A 44 3.34 9.72 -6.28
CA ILE A 44 4.02 8.96 -7.33
C ILE A 44 5.06 8.03 -6.73
N ILE A 45 5.81 8.49 -5.70
CA ILE A 45 6.80 7.67 -4.99
C ILE A 45 6.12 6.60 -4.13
N ALA A 46 4.89 6.81 -3.67
CA ALA A 46 4.14 5.80 -2.93
C ALA A 46 3.79 4.57 -3.79
N ILE A 47 3.74 4.70 -5.13
CA ILE A 47 3.46 3.60 -6.06
C ILE A 47 4.50 2.48 -5.97
N PRO A 48 5.80 2.72 -6.20
CA PRO A 48 6.82 1.68 -6.04
C PRO A 48 6.89 1.18 -4.59
N ALA A 49 6.64 2.02 -3.59
CA ALA A 49 6.60 1.61 -2.19
C ALA A 49 5.45 0.63 -1.90
N GLY A 50 4.24 0.89 -2.41
CA GLY A 50 3.08 0.02 -2.28
C GLY A 50 3.26 -1.32 -2.99
N VAL A 51 3.88 -1.31 -4.17
CA VAL A 51 4.25 -2.54 -4.90
C VAL A 51 5.30 -3.34 -4.14
N ALA A 52 6.36 -2.69 -3.63
CA ALA A 52 7.39 -3.34 -2.83
C ALA A 52 6.82 -3.94 -1.53
N PHE A 53 5.90 -3.23 -0.88
CA PHE A 53 5.18 -3.74 0.29
C PHE A 53 4.31 -4.95 -0.06
N GLY A 54 3.59 -4.89 -1.19
CA GLY A 54 2.80 -6.02 -1.70
C GLY A 54 3.67 -7.26 -1.94
N TRP A 55 4.87 -7.09 -2.50
CA TRP A 55 5.84 -8.18 -2.68
C TRP A 55 6.26 -8.76 -1.34
N TYR A 56 6.68 -7.90 -0.41
CA TYR A 56 7.14 -8.34 0.91
C TYR A 56 6.03 -9.10 1.67
N ARG A 57 4.82 -8.55 1.70
CA ARG A 57 3.72 -9.08 2.51
C ARG A 57 3.10 -10.35 1.93
N TYR A 58 2.82 -10.35 0.62
CA TYR A 58 2.03 -11.41 -0.01
C TYR A 58 2.87 -12.48 -0.70
N LYS A 59 4.14 -12.19 -1.00
CA LYS A 59 5.06 -13.17 -1.59
C LYS A 59 6.11 -13.62 -0.57
N PHE A 60 7.00 -12.73 -0.14
CA PHE A 60 8.12 -13.10 0.72
C PHE A 60 7.68 -13.67 2.08
N LEU A 61 6.80 -12.96 2.80
CA LEU A 61 6.31 -13.44 4.10
C LEU A 61 5.48 -14.71 3.97
N LYS A 62 4.70 -14.85 2.90
CA LYS A 62 3.92 -16.06 2.64
C LYS A 62 4.83 -17.27 2.44
N GLU A 63 5.81 -17.16 1.54
CA GLU A 63 6.81 -18.21 1.27
C GLU A 63 7.61 -18.57 2.54
N LYS A 64 7.96 -17.57 3.37
CA LYS A 64 8.69 -17.80 4.63
C LYS A 64 7.84 -18.52 5.68
N LEU A 65 6.53 -18.24 5.75
CA LEU A 65 5.62 -18.91 6.68
C LEU A 65 5.31 -20.35 6.25
N GLU A 66 5.15 -20.59 4.95
CA GLU A 66 4.94 -21.94 4.41
C GLU A 66 6.16 -22.84 4.68
N LYS A 67 7.37 -22.35 4.42
CA LYS A 67 8.62 -23.08 4.74
C LYS A 67 8.80 -23.42 6.22
N ARG A 68 8.23 -22.62 7.14
CA ARG A 68 8.25 -22.93 8.58
C ARG A 68 7.18 -23.92 9.02
N LYS A 69 6.16 -24.17 8.19
CA LYS A 69 5.10 -25.14 8.46
C LYS A 69 5.48 -26.56 8.00
N GLU A 70 6.41 -26.65 7.06
CA GLU A 70 6.91 -27.93 6.50
C GLU A 70 8.11 -28.51 7.27
N ASN A 71 8.78 -27.71 8.12
CA ASN A 71 9.78 -28.16 9.10
C ASN A 71 9.15 -28.31 10.48
#